data_AF-A0A9D6NG14-F1
#
_entry.id   AF-A0A9D6NG14-F1
#
_cell.length_a   1.000
_cell.length_b   1.000
_cell.length_c   1.000
_cell.angle_alpha   90.00
_cell.angle_beta   90.00
_cell.angle_gamma   90.00
#
_symmetry.space_group_name_H-M   'P 1'
#
loop_
_entity.id
_entity.type
_entity.pdbx_description
1 polymer ?
#
loop_
_entity_poly.entity_id
_entity_poly.type
_entity_poly.pdbx_seq_one_letter_code
_entity_poly.pdbx_strand_id
1 'polypeptide(L)'
;MQSEPALILSQVLEKEAEATRQSEVKTTPPYLRQILRFVKSGFARASALLRLAILLLVANLLFALILTLPLYGMLDDSLSTSLRGDRSFGVPDANWFVGFLQSTQSFLNDLSSTILWVGLLYMVMNTMLTAGLLEVLYSEHPFSLRRFFGGIVTHGANFLRLFGLSLVVYFVVFLVFNKLLGWGLDRWTGDWASEAGTFVVSLLKNILLGVVLLAAIMIFDYAKIRVVMERSGHVLAETIWALRFVWNRRWLTLGVFYALGVISVVLILIYMGMDALLTPKSLWVAVPAFLVQQAFMFSRMWLRVAFVGAEMEVYKQMAR
;
A
#
# COMPACT_ATOMS: atom_id res chain seq x y z
N MET A 1 54.14 -14.74 -47.58
CA MET A 1 52.74 -14.99 -47.99
C MET A 1 52.06 -15.94 -46.98
N GLN A 2 52.00 -15.58 -45.70
CA GLN A 2 51.29 -16.31 -44.66
C GLN A 2 50.76 -15.28 -43.66
N SER A 3 49.58 -14.71 -43.92
CA SER A 3 48.85 -13.90 -42.91
C SER A 3 47.44 -13.45 -43.33
N GLU A 4 46.96 -13.76 -44.53
CA GLU A 4 45.59 -13.38 -44.93
C GLU A 4 44.44 -14.10 -44.18
N PRO A 5 44.49 -15.41 -43.90
CA PRO A 5 43.33 -16.09 -43.29
C PRO A 5 43.13 -15.74 -41.80
N ALA A 6 44.21 -15.37 -41.10
CA ALA A 6 44.12 -14.99 -39.68
C ALA A 6 43.44 -13.62 -39.48
N LEU A 7 43.68 -12.68 -40.40
CA LEU A 7 43.07 -11.34 -40.36
C LEU A 7 41.57 -11.40 -40.62
N ILE A 8 41.13 -12.28 -41.52
CA ILE A 8 39.71 -12.45 -41.84
C ILE A 8 38.98 -13.09 -40.65
N LEU A 9 39.57 -14.09 -40.01
CA LEU A 9 38.97 -14.74 -38.84
C LEU A 9 38.82 -13.76 -37.66
N SER A 10 39.82 -12.90 -37.41
CA SER A 10 39.71 -11.89 -36.34
C SER A 10 38.62 -10.86 -36.63
N GLN A 11 38.49 -10.41 -37.88
CA GLN A 11 37.44 -9.45 -38.28
C GLN A 11 36.03 -10.04 -38.20
N VAL A 12 35.88 -11.33 -38.52
CA VAL A 12 34.59 -12.04 -38.39
C VAL A 12 34.22 -12.24 -36.92
N LEU A 13 35.19 -12.66 -36.09
CA LEU A 13 34.97 -12.82 -34.65
C LEU A 13 34.68 -11.48 -33.96
N GLU A 14 35.32 -10.39 -34.39
CA GLU A 14 35.07 -9.05 -33.86
C GLU A 14 33.67 -8.56 -34.27
N LYS A 15 33.25 -8.79 -35.52
CA LYS A 15 31.87 -8.49 -35.96
C LYS A 15 30.81 -9.32 -35.25
N GLU A 16 31.04 -10.61 -35.02
CA GLU A 16 30.11 -11.46 -34.27
C GLU A 16 30.05 -11.09 -32.79
N ALA A 17 31.19 -10.73 -32.18
CA ALA A 17 31.23 -10.22 -30.81
C ALA A 17 30.51 -8.86 -30.67
N GLU A 18 30.63 -7.98 -31.67
CA GLU A 18 29.90 -6.71 -31.71
C GLU A 18 28.40 -6.92 -31.95
N ALA A 19 28.00 -7.83 -32.84
CA ALA A 19 26.60 -8.17 -33.07
C ALA A 19 25.96 -8.79 -31.82
N THR A 20 26.71 -9.63 -31.10
CA THR A 20 26.27 -10.23 -29.83
C THR A 20 26.13 -9.16 -28.74
N ARG A 21 27.10 -8.25 -28.59
CA ARG A 21 27.01 -7.11 -27.65
C ARG A 21 25.87 -6.14 -28.00
N GLN A 22 25.61 -5.88 -29.28
CA GLN A 22 24.51 -5.02 -29.71
C GLN A 22 23.14 -5.68 -29.51
N SER A 23 23.07 -7.02 -29.51
CA SER A 23 21.85 -7.77 -29.20
C SER A 23 21.50 -7.75 -27.70
N GLU A 24 22.50 -7.79 -26.81
CA GLU A 24 22.29 -7.72 -25.35
C GLU A 24 21.85 -6.33 -24.86
N VAL A 25 22.28 -5.24 -25.51
CA VAL A 25 21.97 -3.86 -25.07
C VAL A 25 20.52 -3.44 -25.41
N LYS A 26 19.81 -4.19 -26.27
CA LYS A 26 18.49 -3.82 -26.83
C LYS A 26 17.26 -4.36 -26.09
N THR A 27 17.41 -5.13 -25.01
CA THR A 27 16.29 -5.95 -24.48
C THR A 27 15.45 -5.33 -23.37
N THR A 28 15.80 -4.15 -22.83
CA THR A 28 14.93 -3.45 -21.86
C THR A 28 14.18 -2.32 -22.54
N PRO A 29 12.85 -2.40 -22.69
CA PRO A 29 12.09 -1.31 -23.29
C PRO A 29 12.26 -0.02 -22.45
N PRO A 30 12.31 1.15 -23.10
CA PRO A 30 12.75 2.41 -22.50
C PRO A 30 11.94 2.82 -21.26
N TYR A 31 10.68 2.39 -21.15
CA TYR A 31 9.83 2.67 -19.99
C TYR A 31 10.27 1.93 -18.72
N LEU A 32 10.81 0.70 -18.81
CA LEU A 32 11.25 -0.06 -17.64
C LEU A 32 12.46 0.59 -16.95
N ARG A 33 13.40 1.11 -17.75
CA ARG A 33 14.56 1.85 -17.22
C ARG A 33 14.13 3.11 -16.47
N GLN A 34 13.11 3.80 -16.97
CA GLN A 34 12.54 4.97 -16.29
C GLN A 34 11.86 4.58 -14.97
N ILE A 35 11.01 3.54 -14.98
CA ILE A 35 10.35 3.04 -13.76
C ILE A 35 11.39 2.69 -12.69
N LEU A 36 12.40 1.90 -13.05
CA LEU A 36 13.47 1.52 -12.10
C LEU A 36 14.23 2.73 -11.57
N ARG A 37 14.46 3.76 -12.40
CA ARG A 37 15.10 5.00 -11.96
C ARG A 37 14.23 5.73 -10.92
N PHE A 38 12.92 5.86 -11.15
CA PHE A 38 12.01 6.50 -10.20
C PHE A 38 11.92 5.73 -8.89
N VAL A 39 11.78 4.40 -8.96
CA VAL A 39 11.78 3.53 -7.78
C VAL A 39 13.07 3.69 -6.97
N LYS A 40 14.24 3.62 -7.64
CA LYS A 40 15.55 3.84 -7.00
C LYS A 40 15.65 5.23 -6.36
N SER A 41 15.17 6.27 -7.03
CA SER A 41 15.18 7.62 -6.46
C SER A 41 14.28 7.75 -5.22
N GLY A 42 13.12 7.07 -5.21
CA GLY A 42 12.24 7.00 -4.05
C GLY A 42 12.94 6.38 -2.85
N PHE A 43 13.58 5.22 -3.05
CA PHE A 43 14.37 4.57 -2.00
C PHE A 43 15.57 5.40 -1.54
N ALA A 44 16.29 6.06 -2.46
CA ALA A 44 17.40 6.95 -2.10
C ALA A 44 16.92 8.10 -1.20
N ARG A 45 15.79 8.73 -1.55
CA ARG A 45 15.17 9.77 -0.71
C ARG A 45 14.71 9.24 0.64
N ALA A 46 14.10 8.05 0.67
CA ALA A 46 13.67 7.41 1.91
C ALA A 46 14.84 7.10 2.85
N SER A 47 15.95 6.61 2.31
CA SER A 47 17.19 6.35 3.07
C SER A 47 17.90 7.62 3.50
N ALA A 48 17.79 8.73 2.75
CA ALA A 48 18.28 10.03 3.21
C ALA A 48 17.43 10.61 4.36
N LEU A 49 16.16 10.20 4.46
CA LEU A 49 15.18 10.73 5.41
C LEU A 49 14.70 9.66 6.42
N LEU A 50 15.59 8.80 6.92
CA LEU A 50 15.23 7.75 7.90
C LEU A 50 14.55 8.32 9.15
N ARG A 51 14.93 9.52 9.59
CA ARG A 51 14.30 10.22 10.72
C ARG A 51 12.80 10.45 10.50
N LEU A 52 12.37 10.66 9.24
CA LEU A 52 10.96 10.80 8.88
C LEU A 52 10.23 9.47 8.98
N ALA A 53 10.85 8.37 8.53
CA ALA A 53 10.28 7.02 8.70
C ALA A 53 10.14 6.64 10.18
N ILE A 54 11.14 6.97 11.02
CA ILE A 54 11.10 6.78 12.47
C ILE A 54 9.97 7.62 13.09
N LEU A 55 9.81 8.89 12.68
CA LEU A 55 8.72 9.73 13.17
C LEU A 55 7.34 9.11 12.84
N LEU A 56 7.15 8.62 11.62
CA LEU A 56 5.91 7.95 11.22
C LEU A 56 5.68 6.65 12.02
N LEU A 57 6.74 5.90 12.31
CA LEU A 57 6.66 4.70 13.15
C LEU A 57 6.21 5.05 14.58
N VAL A 58 6.87 6.04 15.20
CA VAL A 58 6.53 6.50 16.56
C VAL A 58 5.10 7.03 16.61
N ALA A 59 4.68 7.82 15.63
CA ALA A 59 3.30 8.32 15.56
C ALA A 59 2.27 7.18 15.45
N ASN A 60 2.53 6.17 14.61
CA ASN A 60 1.67 4.99 14.52
C ASN A 60 1.65 4.17 15.81
N LEU A 61 2.80 4.03 16.49
CA LEU A 61 2.89 3.28 17.75
C LEU A 61 2.13 3.97 18.88
N LEU A 62 2.29 5.29 19.03
CA LEU A 62 1.53 6.08 20.00
C LEU A 62 0.03 5.98 19.77
N PHE A 63 -0.39 6.04 18.50
CA PHE A 63 -1.79 5.91 18.18
C PHE A 63 -2.32 4.50 18.45
N ALA A 64 -1.57 3.46 18.05
CA ALA A 64 -1.93 2.07 18.37
C ALA A 64 -2.05 1.85 19.89
N LEU A 65 -1.17 2.45 20.70
CA LEU A 65 -1.25 2.38 22.16
C LEU A 65 -2.55 3.03 22.68
N ILE A 66 -2.89 4.24 22.21
CA ILE A 66 -4.13 4.94 22.57
C ILE A 66 -5.36 4.09 22.21
N LEU A 67 -5.34 3.47 21.03
CA LEU A 67 -6.43 2.62 20.56
C LEU A 67 -6.55 1.27 21.28
N THR A 68 -5.45 0.77 21.83
CA THR A 68 -5.45 -0.53 22.53
C THR A 68 -6.16 -0.43 23.88
N LEU A 69 -6.16 0.73 24.54
CA LEU A 69 -6.81 0.94 25.84
C LEU A 69 -8.32 0.61 25.86
N PRO A 70 -9.17 1.18 24.97
CA PRO A 70 -10.59 0.85 24.96
C PRO A 70 -10.84 -0.62 24.60
N LEU A 71 -10.04 -1.18 23.69
CA LEU A 71 -10.14 -2.59 23.32
C LEU A 71 -9.78 -3.51 24.48
N TYR A 72 -8.78 -3.15 25.27
CA TYR A 72 -8.39 -3.89 26.46
C TYR A 72 -9.51 -3.89 27.50
N GLY A 73 -10.15 -2.74 27.77
CA GLY A 73 -11.29 -2.68 28.68
C GLY A 73 -12.45 -3.58 28.24
N MET A 74 -12.80 -3.53 26.95
CA MET A 74 -13.84 -4.40 26.39
C MET A 74 -13.50 -5.90 26.49
N LEU A 75 -12.23 -6.25 26.28
CA LEU A 75 -11.75 -7.63 26.40
C LEU A 75 -11.74 -8.11 27.85
N ASP A 76 -11.33 -7.28 28.80
CA ASP A 76 -11.29 -7.62 30.22
C ASP A 76 -12.71 -7.86 30.76
N ASP A 77 -13.66 -6.98 30.43
CA ASP A 77 -15.08 -7.13 30.83
C ASP A 77 -15.71 -8.43 30.28
N SER A 78 -15.35 -8.81 29.06
CA SER A 78 -15.90 -10.00 28.38
C SER A 78 -15.20 -11.30 28.77
N LEU A 79 -13.89 -11.26 29.05
CA LEU A 79 -13.11 -12.44 29.41
C LEU A 79 -13.24 -12.77 30.91
N SER A 80 -13.31 -11.76 31.78
CA SER A 80 -13.48 -11.94 33.23
C SER A 80 -14.84 -12.56 33.62
N THR A 81 -15.88 -12.30 32.82
CA THR A 81 -17.23 -12.85 33.03
C THR A 81 -17.43 -14.23 32.42
N SER A 82 -16.56 -14.67 31.50
CA SER A 82 -16.63 -16.00 30.89
C SER A 82 -15.72 -17.00 31.64
N LEU A 83 -16.30 -17.74 32.59
CA LEU A 83 -15.72 -18.93 33.24
C LEU A 83 -15.56 -20.12 32.25
N ARG A 84 -14.97 -19.87 31.07
CA ARG A 84 -14.59 -20.88 30.05
C ARG A 84 -13.11 -20.78 29.63
N GLY A 85 -12.35 -19.88 30.26
CA GLY A 85 -10.91 -19.70 30.04
C GLY A 85 -10.05 -20.93 30.38
N ASP A 86 -10.51 -21.82 31.27
CA ASP A 86 -9.70 -22.96 31.73
C ASP A 86 -9.73 -24.21 30.84
N ARG A 87 -10.56 -24.27 29.78
CA ARG A 87 -10.63 -25.45 28.89
C ARG A 87 -10.26 -25.20 27.43
N SER A 88 -9.88 -23.98 27.04
CA SER A 88 -9.72 -23.60 25.63
C SER A 88 -8.28 -23.68 25.10
N PHE A 89 -7.44 -24.55 25.67
CA PHE A 89 -6.13 -24.90 25.09
C PHE A 89 -6.21 -26.05 24.06
N GLY A 90 -7.41 -26.57 23.78
CA GLY A 90 -7.67 -27.47 22.65
C GLY A 90 -8.07 -26.67 21.40
N VAL A 91 -7.78 -27.24 20.21
CA VAL A 91 -8.10 -26.63 18.90
C VAL A 91 -9.57 -26.19 18.90
N PRO A 92 -9.88 -24.91 18.66
CA PRO A 92 -11.25 -24.43 18.65
C PRO A 92 -12.03 -25.17 17.56
N ASP A 93 -13.06 -25.92 17.97
CA ASP A 93 -13.96 -26.60 17.04
C ASP A 93 -14.95 -25.59 16.44
N ALA A 94 -15.54 -25.95 15.30
CA ALA A 94 -16.49 -25.08 14.60
C ALA A 94 -17.71 -24.73 15.48
N ASN A 95 -18.07 -25.62 16.42
CA ASN A 95 -19.18 -25.42 17.35
C ASN A 95 -18.86 -24.39 18.43
N TRP A 96 -17.63 -24.35 18.94
CA TRP A 96 -17.15 -23.29 19.83
C TRP A 96 -17.17 -21.94 19.11
N PHE A 97 -16.75 -21.89 17.84
CA PHE A 97 -16.76 -20.65 17.06
C PHE A 97 -18.19 -20.15 16.82
N VAL A 98 -19.12 -21.02 16.44
CA VAL A 98 -20.54 -20.66 16.26
C VAL A 98 -21.17 -20.24 17.59
N GLY A 99 -20.92 -20.99 18.67
CA GLY A 99 -21.41 -20.68 20.01
C GLY A 99 -20.86 -19.35 20.54
N PHE A 100 -19.57 -19.08 20.29
CA PHE A 100 -18.94 -17.79 20.57
C PHE A 100 -19.58 -16.68 19.76
N LEU A 101 -19.74 -16.82 18.44
CA LEU A 101 -20.37 -15.78 17.61
C LEU A 101 -21.80 -15.46 18.04
N GLN A 102 -22.57 -16.47 18.47
CA GLN A 102 -23.94 -16.29 18.96
C GLN A 102 -23.98 -15.67 20.36
N SER A 103 -23.13 -16.11 21.30
CA SER A 103 -23.06 -15.53 22.65
C SER A 103 -22.54 -14.10 22.66
N THR A 104 -21.78 -13.77 21.63
CA THR A 104 -21.00 -12.53 21.55
C THR A 104 -21.66 -11.55 20.58
N GLN A 105 -22.89 -11.79 20.08
CA GLN A 105 -23.53 -10.91 19.09
C GLN A 105 -23.68 -9.46 19.57
N SER A 106 -23.95 -9.22 20.85
CA SER A 106 -23.94 -7.88 21.45
C SER A 106 -22.54 -7.26 21.44
N PHE A 107 -21.53 -8.00 21.91
CA PHE A 107 -20.12 -7.58 21.86
C PHE A 107 -19.62 -7.36 20.43
N LEU A 108 -20.06 -8.15 19.45
CA LEU A 108 -19.73 -7.98 18.03
C LEU A 108 -20.36 -6.71 17.47
N ASN A 109 -21.59 -6.37 17.88
CA ASN A 109 -22.21 -5.11 17.51
C ASN A 109 -21.45 -3.91 18.11
N ASP A 110 -21.10 -3.97 19.40
CA ASP A 110 -20.36 -2.91 20.09
C ASP A 110 -18.92 -2.77 19.58
N LEU A 111 -18.25 -3.90 19.30
CA LEU A 111 -16.96 -3.92 18.63
C LEU A 111 -17.04 -3.37 17.22
N SER A 112 -18.08 -3.70 16.45
CA SER A 112 -18.19 -3.25 15.05
C SER A 112 -18.25 -1.72 14.96
N SER A 113 -19.01 -1.07 15.85
CA SER A 113 -19.07 0.39 15.95
C SER A 113 -17.74 0.98 16.42
N THR A 114 -17.13 0.39 17.46
CA THR A 114 -15.85 0.86 18.00
C THR A 114 -14.74 0.74 16.97
N ILE A 115 -14.61 -0.40 16.30
CA ILE A 115 -13.64 -0.65 15.22
C ILE A 115 -13.85 0.33 14.07
N LEU A 116 -15.10 0.66 13.73
CA LEU A 116 -15.40 1.65 12.69
C LEU A 116 -14.88 3.03 13.06
N TRP A 117 -15.20 3.54 14.26
CA TRP A 117 -14.74 4.86 14.71
C TRP A 117 -13.23 4.92 14.90
N VAL A 118 -12.63 3.87 15.47
CA VAL A 118 -11.19 3.71 15.63
C VAL A 118 -10.49 3.68 14.28
N GLY A 119 -11.02 2.92 13.32
CA GLY A 119 -10.53 2.84 11.95
C GLY A 119 -10.63 4.18 11.24
N LEU A 120 -11.74 4.90 11.39
CA LEU A 120 -11.93 6.22 10.82
C LEU A 120 -10.93 7.24 11.40
N LEU A 121 -10.76 7.25 12.72
CA LEU A 121 -9.78 8.12 13.38
C LEU A 121 -8.35 7.80 12.93
N TYR A 122 -8.02 6.51 12.79
CA TYR A 122 -6.73 6.07 12.23
C TYR A 122 -6.53 6.60 10.81
N MET A 123 -7.54 6.49 9.95
CA MET A 123 -7.46 6.97 8.56
C MET A 123 -7.29 8.50 8.50
N VAL A 124 -7.98 9.25 9.36
CA VAL A 124 -7.84 10.70 9.49
C VAL A 124 -6.41 11.06 9.93
N MET A 125 -5.91 10.45 11.00
CA MET A 125 -4.53 10.65 11.46
C MET A 125 -3.54 10.32 10.35
N ASN A 126 -3.71 9.16 9.70
CA ASN A 126 -2.83 8.70 8.63
C ASN A 126 -2.81 9.66 7.43
N THR A 127 -3.96 10.27 7.12
CA THR A 127 -4.11 11.30 6.09
C THR A 127 -3.34 12.56 6.50
N MET A 128 -3.46 13.01 7.75
CA MET A 128 -2.69 14.16 8.27
C MET A 128 -1.19 13.91 8.20
N LEU A 129 -0.71 12.75 8.66
CA LEU A 129 0.71 12.38 8.59
C LEU A 129 1.23 12.37 7.14
N THR A 130 0.38 12.05 6.16
CA THR A 130 0.74 12.10 4.73
C THR A 130 0.97 13.53 4.26
N ALA A 131 0.19 14.51 4.75
CA ALA A 131 0.41 15.92 4.43
C ALA A 131 1.78 16.43 4.92
N GLY A 132 2.15 16.09 6.17
CA GLY A 132 3.47 16.42 6.72
C GLY A 132 4.62 15.70 6.00
N LEU A 133 4.42 14.44 5.62
CA LEU A 133 5.37 13.65 4.82
C LEU A 133 5.65 14.32 3.47
N LEU A 134 4.60 14.73 2.75
CA LEU A 134 4.71 15.38 1.46
C LEU A 134 5.42 16.73 1.55
N GLU A 135 5.11 17.55 2.56
CA GLU A 135 5.77 18.85 2.76
C GLU A 135 7.29 18.71 2.98
N VAL A 136 7.71 17.72 3.79
CA VAL A 136 9.13 17.45 4.03
C VAL A 136 9.82 16.95 2.77
N LEU A 137 9.17 16.05 2.00
CA LEU A 137 9.72 15.53 0.74
C LEU A 137 9.81 16.60 -0.36
N TYR A 138 8.92 17.58 -0.33
CA TYR A 138 8.91 18.69 -1.27
C TYR A 138 10.04 19.69 -0.98
N SER A 139 10.34 19.95 0.30
CA SER A 139 11.19 21.06 0.74
C SER A 139 12.68 20.95 0.39
N GLU A 140 13.19 19.82 -0.12
CA GLU A 140 14.61 19.54 -0.49
C GLU A 140 15.69 19.80 0.60
N HIS A 141 15.29 20.32 1.76
CA HIS A 141 16.11 20.63 2.92
C HIS A 141 16.16 19.45 3.92
N PRO A 142 17.10 19.45 4.89
CA PRO A 142 17.14 18.42 5.92
C PRO A 142 15.84 18.36 6.73
N PHE A 143 15.55 17.16 7.24
CA PHE A 143 14.37 16.88 8.05
C PHE A 143 14.26 17.80 9.27
N SER A 144 13.06 18.36 9.47
CA SER A 144 12.72 19.17 10.64
C SER A 144 11.29 18.89 11.08
N LEU A 145 11.10 18.66 12.39
CA LEU A 145 9.77 18.46 12.98
C LEU A 145 8.84 19.65 12.74
N ARG A 146 9.37 20.88 12.84
CA ARG A 146 8.60 22.10 12.60
C ARG A 146 8.00 22.12 11.20
N ARG A 147 8.73 21.66 10.18
CA ARG A 147 8.21 21.57 8.80
C ARG A 147 7.20 20.46 8.65
N PHE A 148 7.45 19.29 9.24
CA PHE A 148 6.50 18.19 9.22
C PHE A 148 5.14 18.60 9.80
N PHE A 149 5.11 19.15 11.01
CA PHE A 149 3.88 19.64 11.62
C PHE A 149 3.33 20.89 10.92
N GLY A 150 4.20 21.75 10.38
CA GLY A 150 3.79 22.88 9.53
C GLY A 150 3.02 22.42 8.29
N GLY A 151 3.46 21.34 7.63
CA GLY A 151 2.75 20.72 6.51
C GLY A 151 1.39 20.13 6.91
N ILE A 152 1.31 19.50 8.09
CA ILE A 152 0.04 19.02 8.65
C ILE A 152 -0.93 20.17 8.84
N VAL A 153 -0.50 21.27 9.46
CA VAL A 153 -1.39 22.41 9.74
C VAL A 153 -1.77 23.15 8.45
N THR A 154 -0.81 23.35 7.56
CA THR A 154 -1.02 24.13 6.32
C THR A 154 -1.91 23.39 5.32
N HIS A 155 -1.69 22.09 5.12
CA HIS A 155 -2.39 21.30 4.11
C HIS A 155 -3.46 20.36 4.68
N GLY A 156 -3.52 20.18 6.01
CA GLY A 156 -4.41 19.22 6.66
C GLY A 156 -5.89 19.39 6.28
N ALA A 157 -6.41 20.61 6.26
CA ALA A 157 -7.79 20.84 5.86
C ALA A 157 -8.09 20.39 4.41
N ASN A 158 -7.17 20.65 3.47
CA ASN A 158 -7.31 20.20 2.09
C ASN A 158 -7.19 18.68 1.98
N PHE A 159 -6.34 18.05 2.80
CA PHE A 159 -6.19 16.61 2.88
C PHE A 159 -7.43 15.92 3.47
N LEU A 160 -8.09 16.53 4.48
CA LEU A 160 -9.37 16.03 5.01
C LEU A 160 -10.48 16.12 3.96
N ARG A 161 -10.55 17.21 3.20
CA ARG A 161 -11.48 17.36 2.08
C ARG A 161 -11.22 16.31 0.99
N LEU A 162 -9.95 16.08 0.64
CA LEU A 162 -9.53 15.01 -0.28
C LEU A 162 -9.92 13.62 0.23
N PHE A 163 -9.75 13.38 1.54
CA PHE A 163 -10.14 12.12 2.17
C PHE A 163 -11.65 11.90 2.13
N GLY A 164 -12.46 12.93 2.43
CA GLY A 164 -13.91 12.85 2.29
C GLY A 164 -14.33 12.58 0.84
N LEU A 165 -13.71 13.27 -0.12
CA LEU A 165 -13.94 13.03 -1.55
C LEU A 165 -13.54 11.60 -1.96
N SER A 166 -12.40 11.08 -1.46
CA SER A 166 -11.96 9.73 -1.80
C SER A 166 -12.88 8.66 -1.25
N LEU A 167 -13.41 8.84 -0.03
CA LEU A 167 -14.44 7.95 0.52
C LEU A 167 -15.69 7.92 -0.38
N VAL A 168 -16.18 9.08 -0.83
CA VAL A 168 -17.33 9.14 -1.75
C VAL A 168 -17.03 8.43 -3.06
N VAL A 169 -15.86 8.67 -3.67
CA VAL A 169 -15.46 8.01 -4.91
C VAL A 169 -15.34 6.49 -4.73
N TYR A 170 -14.71 6.02 -3.66
CA TYR A 170 -14.60 4.59 -3.37
C TYR A 170 -15.96 3.94 -3.15
N PHE A 171 -16.86 4.63 -2.45
CA PHE A 171 -18.22 4.17 -2.24
C PHE A 171 -19.01 4.08 -3.55
N VAL A 172 -18.92 5.10 -4.41
CA VAL A 172 -19.55 5.10 -5.74
C VAL A 172 -19.00 3.96 -6.61
N VAL A 173 -17.67 3.79 -6.66
CA VAL A 173 -17.04 2.69 -7.42
C VAL A 173 -17.54 1.34 -6.90
N PHE A 174 -17.58 1.14 -5.59
CA PHE A 174 -18.08 -0.08 -4.96
C PHE A 174 -19.56 -0.35 -5.30
N LEU A 175 -20.42 0.66 -5.22
CA LEU A 175 -21.84 0.54 -5.55
C LEU A 175 -22.05 0.22 -7.02
N VAL A 176 -21.37 0.94 -7.92
CA VAL A 176 -21.46 0.71 -9.36
C VAL A 176 -21.00 -0.70 -9.68
N PHE A 177 -19.86 -1.14 -9.16
CA PHE A 177 -19.36 -2.49 -9.39
C PHE A 177 -20.29 -3.57 -8.86
N ASN A 178 -20.80 -3.44 -7.63
CA ASN A 178 -21.66 -4.47 -7.07
C ASN A 178 -23.03 -4.52 -7.72
N LYS A 179 -23.63 -3.37 -8.03
CA LYS A 179 -24.97 -3.32 -8.60
C LYS A 179 -24.97 -3.58 -10.11
N LEU A 180 -24.09 -2.92 -10.86
CA LEU A 180 -24.08 -2.99 -12.33
C LEU A 180 -23.49 -4.33 -12.81
N LEU A 181 -22.31 -4.69 -12.31
CA LEU A 181 -21.68 -5.95 -12.70
C LEU A 181 -22.32 -7.15 -12.02
N GLY A 182 -22.81 -7.02 -10.78
CA GLY A 182 -23.56 -8.10 -10.12
C GLY A 182 -24.79 -8.49 -10.94
N TRP A 183 -25.64 -7.52 -11.27
CA TRP A 183 -26.82 -7.77 -12.10
C TRP A 183 -26.49 -8.34 -13.49
N GLY A 184 -25.47 -7.79 -14.15
CA GLY A 184 -25.04 -8.29 -15.46
C GLY A 184 -24.49 -9.71 -15.42
N LEU A 185 -23.73 -10.05 -14.37
CA LEU A 185 -23.15 -11.37 -14.17
C LEU A 185 -24.22 -12.39 -13.79
N ASP A 186 -25.12 -12.07 -12.86
CA ASP A 186 -26.19 -12.98 -12.43
C ASP A 186 -27.10 -13.38 -13.61
N ARG A 187 -27.33 -12.45 -14.55
CA ARG A 187 -28.07 -12.73 -15.79
C ARG A 187 -27.30 -13.64 -16.75
N TRP A 188 -25.97 -13.62 -16.71
CA TRP A 188 -25.12 -14.40 -17.62
C TRP A 188 -24.73 -15.77 -17.05
N THR A 189 -24.57 -15.87 -15.72
CA THR A 189 -24.19 -17.09 -15.01
C THR A 189 -25.38 -17.83 -14.41
N GLY A 190 -26.60 -17.26 -14.45
CA GLY A 190 -27.81 -17.88 -13.89
C GLY A 190 -28.15 -19.25 -14.48
N ASP A 191 -27.70 -19.55 -15.70
CA ASP A 191 -27.93 -20.83 -16.38
C ASP A 191 -26.76 -21.82 -16.25
N TRP A 192 -25.69 -21.45 -15.53
CA TRP A 192 -24.50 -22.30 -15.43
C TRP A 192 -24.67 -23.34 -14.33
N ALA A 193 -24.73 -24.62 -14.71
CA ALA A 193 -24.83 -25.75 -13.78
C ALA A 193 -23.55 -26.01 -12.94
N SER A 194 -22.48 -25.24 -13.17
CA SER A 194 -21.16 -25.45 -12.58
C SER A 194 -20.88 -24.45 -11.46
N GLU A 195 -20.79 -24.92 -10.22
CA GLU A 195 -20.39 -24.11 -9.05
C GLU A 195 -18.99 -23.48 -9.24
N ALA A 196 -18.09 -24.20 -9.91
CA ALA A 196 -16.73 -23.72 -10.20
C ALA A 196 -16.74 -22.53 -11.16
N GLY A 197 -17.67 -22.49 -12.13
CA GLY A 197 -17.82 -21.38 -13.07
C GLY A 197 -18.24 -20.10 -12.35
N THR A 198 -19.25 -20.18 -11.49
CA THR A 198 -19.75 -19.05 -10.68
C THR A 198 -18.67 -18.52 -9.73
N PHE A 199 -17.87 -19.41 -9.14
CA PHE A 199 -16.74 -19.03 -8.30
C PHE A 199 -15.67 -18.24 -9.07
N VAL A 200 -15.21 -18.74 -10.22
CA VAL A 200 -14.17 -18.07 -11.02
C VAL A 200 -14.62 -16.70 -11.50
N VAL A 201 -15.87 -16.59 -11.97
CA VAL A 201 -16.45 -15.30 -12.40
C VAL A 201 -16.50 -14.30 -11.25
N SER A 202 -16.94 -14.74 -10.06
CA SER A 202 -16.97 -13.91 -8.85
C SER A 202 -15.57 -13.47 -8.42
N LEU A 203 -14.58 -14.37 -8.52
CA LEU A 203 -13.18 -14.07 -8.24
C LEU A 203 -12.64 -13.00 -9.21
N LEU A 204 -12.85 -13.18 -10.52
CA LEU A 204 -12.43 -12.21 -11.54
C LEU A 204 -13.09 -10.83 -11.34
N LYS A 205 -14.38 -10.79 -11.01
CA LYS A 205 -15.08 -9.55 -10.65
C LYS A 205 -14.40 -8.85 -9.47
N ASN A 206 -14.08 -9.58 -8.41
CA ASN A 206 -13.46 -9.02 -7.20
C ASN A 206 -12.02 -8.54 -7.47
N ILE A 207 -11.25 -9.27 -8.29
CA ILE A 207 -9.92 -8.84 -8.74
C ILE A 207 -10.05 -7.54 -9.55
N LEU A 208 -10.99 -7.46 -10.48
CA LEU A 208 -11.23 -6.27 -11.29
C LEU A 208 -11.61 -5.06 -10.42
N LEU A 209 -12.50 -5.25 -9.43
CA LEU A 209 -12.84 -4.22 -8.45
C LEU A 209 -11.59 -3.74 -7.69
N GLY A 210 -10.75 -4.67 -7.22
CA GLY A 210 -9.50 -4.35 -6.55
C GLY A 210 -8.57 -3.50 -7.42
N VAL A 211 -8.39 -3.87 -8.69
CA VAL A 211 -7.57 -3.11 -9.65
C VAL A 211 -8.12 -1.70 -9.87
N VAL A 212 -9.44 -1.54 -10.01
CA VAL A 212 -10.06 -0.22 -10.19
C VAL A 212 -9.93 0.63 -8.93
N LEU A 213 -10.09 0.04 -7.73
CA LEU A 213 -9.87 0.75 -6.47
C LEU A 213 -8.41 1.17 -6.30
N LEU A 214 -7.45 0.30 -6.67
CA LEU A 214 -6.02 0.67 -6.67
C LEU A 214 -5.72 1.82 -7.62
N ALA A 215 -6.32 1.84 -8.81
CA ALA A 215 -6.20 2.96 -9.73
C ALA A 215 -6.80 4.25 -9.15
N ALA A 216 -7.94 4.15 -8.46
CA ALA A 216 -8.54 5.29 -7.76
C ALA A 216 -7.63 5.81 -6.62
N ILE A 217 -7.04 4.92 -5.82
CA ILE A 217 -6.06 5.27 -4.77
C ILE A 217 -4.89 6.04 -5.39
N MET A 218 -4.31 5.53 -6.47
CA MET A 218 -3.21 6.19 -7.18
C MET A 218 -3.59 7.60 -7.65
N ILE A 219 -4.80 7.79 -8.20
CA ILE A 219 -5.29 9.12 -8.61
C ILE A 219 -5.31 10.09 -7.41
N PHE A 220 -5.81 9.63 -6.25
CA PHE A 220 -5.82 10.46 -5.05
C PHE A 220 -4.41 10.73 -4.49
N ASP A 221 -3.46 9.82 -4.67
CA ASP A 221 -2.07 10.04 -4.26
C ASP A 221 -1.42 11.15 -5.11
N TYR A 222 -1.63 11.17 -6.43
CA TYR A 222 -1.21 12.30 -7.27
C TYR A 222 -1.95 13.61 -6.95
N ALA A 223 -3.24 13.55 -6.62
CA ALA A 223 -3.98 14.74 -6.20
C ALA A 223 -3.41 15.35 -4.90
N LYS A 224 -3.04 14.51 -3.92
CA LYS A 224 -2.36 14.95 -2.68
C LYS A 224 -1.01 15.60 -2.98
N ILE A 225 -0.21 15.01 -3.87
CA ILE A 225 1.09 15.58 -4.28
C ILE A 225 0.89 16.98 -4.87
N ARG A 226 -0.08 17.14 -5.76
CA ARG A 226 -0.36 18.42 -6.41
C ARG A 226 -0.86 19.49 -5.46
N VAL A 227 -1.77 19.15 -4.53
CA VAL A 227 -2.24 20.07 -3.48
C VAL A 227 -1.08 20.66 -2.67
N VAL A 228 -0.05 19.87 -2.36
CA VAL A 228 1.13 20.35 -1.63
C VAL A 228 2.01 21.21 -2.53
N MET A 229 2.30 20.75 -3.74
CA MET A 229 3.22 21.44 -4.66
C MET A 229 2.68 22.77 -5.18
N GLU A 230 1.41 22.83 -5.54
CA GLU A 230 0.75 24.04 -6.09
C GLU A 230 0.09 24.89 -4.99
N ARG A 231 0.13 24.44 -3.73
CA ARG A 231 -0.56 25.07 -2.59
C ARG A 231 -2.02 25.41 -2.87
N SER A 232 -2.70 24.55 -3.64
CA SER A 232 -4.05 24.82 -4.09
C SER A 232 -5.10 24.37 -3.05
N GLY A 233 -6.17 25.17 -2.91
CA GLY A 233 -7.33 24.84 -2.09
C GLY A 233 -8.43 24.09 -2.84
N HIS A 234 -8.33 23.97 -4.17
CA HIS A 234 -9.39 23.48 -5.06
C HIS A 234 -9.31 21.96 -5.27
N VAL A 235 -9.62 21.20 -4.22
CA VAL A 235 -9.51 19.73 -4.14
C VAL A 235 -10.13 18.97 -5.34
N LEU A 236 -11.30 19.41 -5.84
CA LEU A 236 -11.96 18.76 -6.98
C LEU A 236 -11.17 18.96 -8.28
N ALA A 237 -10.69 20.18 -8.52
CA ALA A 237 -9.89 20.49 -9.70
C ALA A 237 -8.58 19.70 -9.70
N GLU A 238 -7.95 19.53 -8.52
CA GLU A 238 -6.75 18.72 -8.37
C GLU A 238 -7.00 17.24 -8.64
N THR A 239 -8.13 16.73 -8.20
CA THR A 239 -8.51 15.33 -8.43
C THR A 239 -8.75 15.07 -9.92
N ILE A 240 -9.48 15.97 -10.61
CA ILE A 240 -9.74 15.86 -12.05
C ILE A 240 -8.44 15.95 -12.85
N TRP A 241 -7.54 16.85 -12.46
CA TRP A 241 -6.24 16.95 -13.11
C TRP A 241 -5.40 15.70 -12.87
N ALA A 242 -5.36 15.18 -11.65
CA ALA A 242 -4.63 13.95 -11.33
C ALA A 242 -5.16 12.76 -12.14
N LEU A 243 -6.48 12.67 -12.33
CA LEU A 243 -7.10 11.68 -13.21
C LEU A 243 -6.59 11.82 -14.65
N ARG A 244 -6.58 13.05 -15.21
CA ARG A 244 -6.08 13.31 -16.56
C ARG A 244 -4.59 13.00 -16.69
N PHE A 245 -3.79 13.33 -15.68
CA PHE A 245 -2.36 13.06 -15.63
C PHE A 245 -2.08 11.55 -15.65
N VAL A 246 -2.76 10.79 -14.78
CA VAL A 246 -2.69 9.33 -14.72
C VAL A 246 -3.11 8.71 -16.06
N TRP A 247 -4.22 9.16 -16.64
CA TRP A 247 -4.73 8.61 -17.91
C TRP A 247 -3.74 8.81 -19.06
N ASN A 248 -3.21 10.02 -19.20
CA ASN A 248 -2.26 10.37 -20.27
C ASN A 248 -0.91 9.64 -20.12
N ARG A 249 -0.51 9.31 -18.89
CA ARG A 249 0.79 8.68 -18.59
C ARG A 249 0.63 7.34 -17.86
N ARG A 250 -0.39 6.57 -18.24
CA ARG A 250 -0.81 5.35 -17.54
C ARG A 250 0.33 4.34 -17.36
N TRP A 251 1.16 4.12 -18.37
CA TRP A 251 2.20 3.09 -18.31
C TRP A 251 3.32 3.41 -17.30
N LEU A 252 3.70 4.68 -17.19
CA LEU A 252 4.75 5.10 -16.27
C LEU A 252 4.22 5.19 -14.83
N THR A 253 3.07 5.83 -14.65
CA THR A 253 2.44 6.00 -13.33
C THR A 253 2.04 4.65 -12.72
N LEU A 254 1.34 3.80 -13.48
CA LEU A 254 1.02 2.44 -13.06
C LEU A 254 2.28 1.60 -12.86
N GLY A 255 3.28 1.74 -13.74
CA GLY A 255 4.52 0.99 -13.63
C GLY A 255 5.27 1.25 -12.32
N VAL A 256 5.39 2.52 -11.90
CA VAL A 256 6.00 2.88 -10.62
C VAL A 256 5.14 2.43 -9.44
N PHE A 257 3.83 2.68 -9.50
CA PHE A 257 2.87 2.30 -8.45
C PHE A 257 2.88 0.78 -8.20
N TYR A 258 2.75 -0.02 -9.26
CA TYR A 258 2.75 -1.48 -9.14
C TYR A 258 4.13 -2.04 -8.79
N ALA A 259 5.24 -1.47 -9.28
CA ALA A 259 6.58 -1.94 -8.90
C ALA A 259 6.80 -1.81 -7.39
N LEU A 260 6.43 -0.66 -6.79
CA LEU A 260 6.50 -0.47 -5.34
C LEU A 260 5.45 -1.29 -4.58
N GLY A 261 4.28 -1.49 -5.17
CA GLY A 261 3.25 -2.41 -4.66
C GLY A 261 3.76 -3.85 -4.56
N VAL A 262 4.44 -4.35 -5.59
CA VAL A 262 5.06 -5.69 -5.58
C VAL A 262 6.12 -5.79 -4.48
N ILE A 263 6.97 -4.76 -4.32
CA ILE A 263 7.94 -4.73 -3.21
C ILE A 263 7.23 -4.79 -1.85
N SER A 264 6.10 -4.10 -1.71
CA SER A 264 5.28 -4.14 -0.50
C SER A 264 4.72 -5.53 -0.23
N VAL A 265 4.21 -6.22 -1.26
CA VAL A 265 3.71 -7.60 -1.16
C VAL A 265 4.82 -8.57 -0.80
N VAL A 266 5.99 -8.47 -1.45
CA VAL A 266 7.15 -9.31 -1.13
C VAL A 266 7.57 -9.14 0.33
N LEU A 267 7.61 -7.89 0.84
CA LEU A 267 7.92 -7.63 2.24
C LEU A 267 6.91 -8.27 3.20
N ILE A 268 5.61 -8.24 2.86
CA ILE A 268 4.55 -8.91 3.63
C ILE A 268 4.75 -10.43 3.62
N LEU A 269 5.04 -11.03 2.47
CA LEU A 269 5.26 -12.48 2.35
C LEU A 269 6.48 -12.94 3.14
N ILE A 270 7.57 -12.16 3.11
CA ILE A 270 8.77 -12.42 3.94
C ILE A 270 8.39 -12.38 5.41
N TYR A 271 7.66 -11.36 5.85
CA TYR A 271 7.21 -11.24 7.24
C TYR A 271 6.31 -12.43 7.65
N MET A 272 5.32 -12.80 6.83
CA MET A 272 4.46 -13.96 7.10
C MET A 272 5.26 -15.25 7.25
N GLY A 273 6.28 -15.44 6.40
CA GLY A 273 7.19 -16.58 6.50
C GLY A 273 8.01 -16.58 7.79
N MET A 274 8.50 -15.42 8.23
CA MET A 274 9.23 -15.29 9.50
C MET A 274 8.33 -15.47 10.72
N ASP A 275 7.11 -14.93 10.70
CA ASP A 275 6.13 -15.02 11.79
C ASP A 275 5.70 -16.48 12.03
N ALA A 276 5.49 -17.25 10.96
CA ALA A 276 5.20 -18.68 11.04
C ALA A 276 6.32 -19.50 11.71
N LEU A 277 7.58 -19.05 11.62
CA LEU A 277 8.72 -19.71 12.26
C LEU A 277 8.91 -19.28 13.72
N LEU A 278 8.35 -18.13 14.11
CA LEU A 278 8.59 -17.48 15.40
C LEU A 278 7.37 -17.50 16.34
N THR A 279 6.41 -18.41 16.12
CA THR A 279 5.23 -18.55 16.98
C THR A 279 5.65 -18.70 18.45
N PRO A 280 5.27 -17.76 19.35
CA PRO A 280 5.81 -17.74 20.71
C PRO A 280 5.37 -18.95 21.53
N LYS A 281 6.27 -19.93 21.69
CA LYS A 281 6.10 -21.07 22.63
C LYS A 281 6.79 -20.82 23.98
N SER A 282 7.60 -19.77 24.06
CA SER A 282 8.42 -19.42 25.22
C SER A 282 8.78 -17.93 25.19
N LEU A 283 9.03 -17.33 26.36
CA LEU A 283 9.47 -15.93 26.50
C LEU A 283 10.74 -15.63 25.70
N TRP A 284 11.65 -16.59 25.55
CA TRP A 284 12.87 -16.42 24.75
C TRP A 284 12.62 -16.30 23.24
N VAL A 285 11.49 -16.84 22.75
CA VAL A 285 11.06 -16.70 21.34
C VAL A 285 10.28 -15.40 21.14
N ALA A 286 9.65 -14.86 22.21
CA ALA A 286 8.90 -13.62 22.13
C ALA A 286 9.78 -12.39 21.82
N VAL A 287 11.00 -12.32 22.37
CA VAL A 287 11.94 -11.22 22.09
C VAL A 287 12.33 -11.12 20.61
N PRO A 288 12.83 -12.17 19.94
CA PRO A 288 13.13 -12.11 18.51
C PRO A 288 11.87 -11.90 17.66
N ALA A 289 10.72 -12.49 18.02
CA ALA A 289 9.44 -12.24 17.33
C ALA A 289 9.08 -10.74 17.37
N PHE A 290 9.21 -10.11 18.54
CA PHE A 290 9.00 -8.67 18.70
C PHE A 290 9.97 -7.85 17.84
N LEU A 291 11.26 -8.18 17.81
CA LEU A 291 12.24 -7.48 16.97
C LEU A 291 11.92 -7.59 15.48
N VAL A 292 11.50 -8.77 15.01
CA VAL A 292 11.06 -8.99 13.63
C VAL A 292 9.82 -8.14 13.32
N GLN A 293 8.87 -8.06 14.24
CA GLN A 293 7.69 -7.22 14.10
C GLN A 293 8.06 -5.73 14.01
N GLN A 294 8.97 -5.24 14.87
CA GLN A 294 9.43 -3.84 14.81
C GLN A 294 10.19 -3.54 13.52
N ALA A 295 11.04 -4.46 13.06
CA ALA A 295 11.75 -4.33 11.80
C ALA A 295 10.77 -4.25 10.61
N PHE A 296 9.76 -5.12 10.58
CA PHE A 296 8.71 -5.10 9.54
C PHE A 296 7.92 -3.79 9.55
N MET A 297 7.51 -3.32 10.73
CA MET A 297 6.79 -2.05 10.86
C MET A 297 7.64 -0.86 10.40
N PHE A 298 8.93 -0.85 10.72
CA PHE A 298 9.88 0.13 10.21
C PHE A 298 10.02 0.07 8.69
N SER A 299 10.23 -1.12 8.13
CA SER A 299 10.34 -1.34 6.67
C SER A 299 9.08 -0.87 5.95
N ARG A 300 7.89 -1.07 6.53
CA ARG A 300 6.62 -0.56 5.99
C ARG A 300 6.59 0.98 5.96
N MET A 301 7.03 1.66 7.01
CA MET A 301 7.09 3.12 7.04
C MET A 301 8.16 3.67 6.09
N TRP A 302 9.32 3.04 6.02
CA TRP A 302 10.38 3.38 5.07
C TRP A 302 9.92 3.22 3.62
N LEU A 303 9.23 2.12 3.30
CA LEU A 303 8.65 1.88 1.99
C LEU A 303 7.58 2.90 1.63
N ARG A 304 6.75 3.32 2.59
CA ARG A 304 5.79 4.41 2.39
C ARG A 304 6.48 5.73 2.01
N VAL A 305 7.59 6.09 2.67
CA VAL A 305 8.37 7.27 2.30
C VAL A 305 8.95 7.11 0.89
N ALA A 306 9.46 5.92 0.55
CA ALA A 306 9.98 5.64 -0.79
C ALA A 306 8.89 5.74 -1.86
N PHE A 307 7.68 5.27 -1.55
CA PHE A 307 6.53 5.30 -2.43
C PHE A 307 6.16 6.73 -2.82
N VAL A 308 5.89 7.55 -1.82
CA VAL A 308 5.52 8.96 -2.01
C VAL A 308 6.67 9.74 -2.67
N GLY A 309 7.93 9.43 -2.31
CA GLY A 309 9.10 10.03 -2.92
C GLY A 309 9.25 9.71 -4.42
N ALA A 310 8.95 8.48 -4.83
CA ALA A 310 8.99 8.08 -6.23
C ALA A 310 7.87 8.74 -7.04
N GLU A 311 6.64 8.78 -6.53
CA GLU A 311 5.52 9.42 -7.21
C GLU A 311 5.72 10.94 -7.34
N MET A 312 6.29 11.59 -6.32
CA MET A 312 6.64 13.00 -6.40
C MET A 312 7.70 13.28 -7.47
N GLU A 313 8.68 12.39 -7.63
CA GLU A 313 9.70 12.52 -8.67
C GLU A 313 9.12 12.33 -10.08
N VAL A 314 8.22 11.35 -10.25
CA VAL A 314 7.44 11.18 -11.48
C VAL A 314 6.67 12.47 -11.79
N TYR A 315 5.95 13.01 -10.80
CA TYR A 315 5.21 14.26 -10.96
C TYR A 315 6.15 15.42 -11.34
N LYS A 316 7.24 15.65 -10.62
CA LYS A 316 8.19 16.76 -10.87
C LYS A 316 8.77 16.74 -12.29
N GLN A 317 9.09 15.56 -12.83
CA GLN A 317 9.68 15.43 -14.17
C GLN A 317 8.65 15.46 -15.30
N MET A 318 7.42 15.02 -15.03
CA MET A 318 6.41 14.75 -16.06
C MET A 318 5.25 15.74 -16.05
N ALA A 319 5.09 16.57 -15.01
CA ALA A 319 4.07 17.62 -14.97
C ALA A 319 4.55 18.96 -15.58
N ARG A 320 5.84 19.07 -15.91
CA ARG A 320 6.39 20.15 -16.75
C ARG A 320 6.11 19.85 -18.22
#